data_AF-A0A6S7EZJ6-F1
#
_entry.id   AF-A0A6S7EZJ6-F1
#
_cell.length_a   1.000
_cell.length_b   1.000
_cell.length_c   1.000
_cell.angle_alpha   90.00
_cell.angle_beta   90.00
_cell.angle_gamma   90.00
#
_symmetry.space_group_name_H-M   'P 1'
#
loop_
_entity.id
_entity.type
_entity.pdbx_description
1 polymer ?
#
loop_
_entity_poly.entity_id
_entity_poly.type
_entity_poly.pdbx_seq_one_letter_code
_entity_poly.pdbx_strand_id
1 'polypeptide(L)'
;MNRLSLLILAVSVAVAAPAVQAETKTREQVRIELEQAKNAGQVTFGELDYPPSIAPSASGKTREQVAAELQRAKAAGLVTYGEQDYPPPQPRGASKTRAEVRADLALWKRSGMAALYRGSQGPDVFSRKYRERYAEYVRMRTGAEYQQQLEIENRKQ
;
A
#
# COMPACT_ATOMS: atom_id res chain seq x y z
N MET A 1 -53.93 -8.91 14.56
CA MET A 1 -54.16 -8.59 15.99
C MET A 1 -52.89 -7.97 16.56
N ASN A 2 -52.95 -6.67 16.87
CA ASN A 2 -51.89 -5.89 17.52
C ASN A 2 -51.66 -6.32 18.98
N ARG A 3 -50.40 -6.28 19.45
CA ARG A 3 -49.99 -5.85 20.81
C ARG A 3 -48.58 -5.23 20.69
N LEU A 4 -48.44 -3.90 20.55
CA LEU A 4 -48.26 -2.89 21.60
C LEU A 4 -46.99 -3.06 22.47
N SER A 5 -46.04 -2.18 22.17
CA SER A 5 -44.86 -1.63 22.86
C SER A 5 -44.51 -2.02 24.30
N LEU A 6 -43.20 -2.13 24.58
CA LEU A 6 -42.61 -1.49 25.77
C LEU A 6 -41.13 -1.13 25.56
N LEU A 7 -40.86 0.18 25.61
CA LEU A 7 -39.55 0.82 25.73
C LEU A 7 -39.10 0.72 27.19
N ILE A 8 -37.90 0.20 27.46
CA ILE A 8 -37.20 0.44 28.73
C ILE A 8 -35.75 0.85 28.43
N LEU A 9 -35.54 2.16 28.61
CA LEU A 9 -34.41 2.83 29.24
C LEU A 9 -32.99 2.30 28.99
N ALA A 10 -32.22 3.07 28.22
CA ALA A 10 -30.77 2.97 28.19
C ALA A 10 -30.17 3.43 29.53
N VAL A 11 -29.46 2.53 30.22
CA VAL A 11 -28.48 2.88 31.25
C VAL A 11 -27.10 2.56 30.66
N SER A 12 -26.36 3.61 30.34
CA SER A 12 -24.97 3.51 29.92
C SER A 12 -24.09 3.31 31.15
N VAL A 13 -23.54 2.10 31.32
CA VAL A 13 -22.39 1.87 32.21
C VAL A 13 -21.13 1.84 31.35
N ALA A 14 -20.22 2.76 31.63
CA ALA A 14 -18.88 2.76 31.06
C ALA A 14 -18.16 1.46 31.44
N VAL A 15 -17.82 0.64 30.45
CA VAL A 15 -16.94 -0.51 30.65
C VAL A 15 -15.55 -0.13 30.19
N ALA A 16 -14.64 -0.05 31.17
CA ALA A 16 -13.20 -0.04 30.94
C ALA A 16 -12.81 -1.26 30.09
N ALA A 17 -12.01 -1.07 29.06
CA ALA A 17 -11.50 -2.16 28.24
C ALA A 17 -10.64 -3.11 29.09
N PRO A 18 -10.98 -4.39 29.24
CA PRO A 18 -10.08 -5.34 29.86
C PRO A 18 -8.94 -5.65 28.89
N ALA A 19 -7.72 -5.61 29.42
CA ALA A 19 -6.56 -6.20 28.77
C ALA A 19 -6.90 -7.65 28.35
N VAL A 20 -6.55 -8.03 27.12
CA VAL A 20 -6.73 -9.38 26.59
C VAL A 20 -5.84 -10.33 27.39
N GLN A 21 -6.36 -10.80 28.51
CA GLN A 21 -5.85 -11.96 29.22
C GLN A 21 -6.27 -13.15 28.37
N ALA A 22 -5.32 -13.79 27.70
CA ALA A 22 -5.58 -15.05 27.03
C ALA A 22 -6.05 -16.04 28.10
N GLU A 23 -7.35 -16.34 28.12
CA GLU A 23 -7.93 -17.33 29.02
C GLU A 23 -7.17 -18.66 28.83
N THR A 24 -6.65 -19.21 29.91
CA THR A 24 -5.96 -20.50 29.85
C THR A 24 -7.00 -21.58 29.60
N LYS A 25 -6.88 -22.28 28.45
CA LYS A 25 -7.80 -23.36 28.10
C LYS A 25 -7.82 -24.40 29.21
N THR A 26 -9.02 -24.81 29.62
CA THR A 26 -9.16 -25.89 30.60
C THR A 26 -8.77 -27.23 29.97
N ARG A 27 -8.35 -28.20 30.79
CA ARG A 27 -8.01 -29.56 30.30
C ARG A 27 -9.13 -30.19 29.48
N GLU A 28 -10.38 -29.89 29.81
CA GLU A 28 -11.54 -30.41 29.09
C GLU A 28 -11.67 -29.79 27.70
N GLN A 29 -11.49 -28.47 27.58
CA GLN A 29 -11.50 -27.78 26.29
C GLN A 29 -10.41 -28.31 25.35
N VAL A 30 -9.22 -28.59 25.87
CA VAL A 30 -8.12 -29.17 25.09
C VAL A 30 -8.45 -30.58 24.60
N ARG A 31 -9.17 -31.39 25.40
CA ARG A 31 -9.61 -32.74 24.98
C ARG A 31 -10.62 -32.66 23.84
N ILE A 32 -11.60 -31.78 23.96
CA ILE A 32 -12.61 -31.55 22.93
C ILE A 32 -11.95 -31.09 21.62
N GLU A 33 -11.03 -30.14 21.70
CA GLU A 33 -10.30 -29.64 20.52
C GLU A 33 -9.43 -30.73 19.89
N LEU A 34 -8.80 -31.59 20.70
CA LEU A 34 -8.03 -32.72 20.19
C LEU A 34 -8.92 -33.74 19.48
N GLU A 35 -10.10 -34.07 20.00
CA GLU A 35 -11.05 -34.95 19.31
C GLU A 35 -11.56 -34.34 18.01
N GLN A 36 -11.87 -33.04 18.02
CA GLN A 36 -12.25 -32.30 16.82
C GLN A 36 -11.13 -32.35 15.76
N ALA A 37 -9.88 -32.10 16.16
CA ALA A 37 -8.73 -32.12 15.26
C ALA A 37 -8.46 -33.53 14.70
N LYS A 38 -8.65 -34.58 15.51
CA LYS A 38 -8.58 -35.98 15.06
C LYS A 38 -9.65 -36.30 14.02
N ASN A 39 -10.91 -35.91 14.29
CA ASN A 39 -12.02 -36.10 13.36
C ASN A 39 -11.85 -35.29 12.07
N ALA A 40 -11.20 -34.13 12.16
CA ALA A 40 -10.86 -33.28 11.03
C ALA A 40 -9.61 -33.75 10.25
N GLY A 41 -8.96 -34.86 10.66
CA GLY A 41 -7.73 -35.35 10.03
C GLY A 41 -6.51 -34.43 10.22
N GLN A 42 -6.59 -33.48 11.16
CA GLN A 42 -5.53 -32.51 11.46
C GLN A 42 -4.46 -33.08 12.42
N VAL A 43 -4.66 -34.29 12.96
CA VAL A 43 -3.71 -34.99 13.84
C VAL A 43 -3.54 -36.41 13.32
N THR A 44 -2.30 -36.81 13.05
CA THR A 44 -1.94 -38.19 12.70
C THR A 44 -1.29 -38.90 13.88
N PHE A 45 -1.43 -40.23 13.93
CA PHE A 45 -0.88 -41.08 15.00
C PHE A 45 -0.05 -42.21 14.38
N GLY A 46 1.10 -42.53 14.98
CA GLY A 46 2.03 -43.55 14.47
C GLY A 46 3.03 -43.01 13.42
N GLU A 47 3.72 -43.91 12.72
CA GLU A 47 4.80 -43.57 11.78
C GLU A 47 4.32 -43.16 10.36
N LEU A 48 3.02 -43.28 10.04
CA LEU A 48 2.65 -43.37 8.61
C LEU A 48 2.25 -42.08 7.88
N ASP A 49 1.95 -40.95 8.53
CA ASP A 49 1.51 -39.75 7.79
C ASP A 49 1.82 -38.45 8.55
N TYR A 50 3.10 -38.12 8.70
CA TYR A 50 3.52 -36.80 9.19
C TYR A 50 4.12 -35.97 8.05
N PRO A 51 3.65 -34.73 7.82
CA PRO A 51 2.60 -34.00 8.56
C PRO A 51 1.16 -34.43 8.17
N PRO A 52 0.15 -34.14 9.01
CA PRO A 52 -1.26 -34.32 8.65
C PRO A 52 -1.58 -33.62 7.33
N SER A 53 -2.36 -34.28 6.46
CA SER A 53 -2.89 -33.65 5.25
C SER A 53 -3.91 -32.57 5.62
N ILE A 54 -3.39 -31.38 5.92
CA ILE A 54 -4.15 -30.15 6.04
C ILE A 54 -4.88 -29.92 4.71
N ALA A 55 -6.17 -29.60 4.75
CA ALA A 55 -6.94 -29.21 3.57
C ALA A 55 -6.11 -28.29 2.68
N PRO A 56 -6.09 -28.49 1.34
CA PRO A 56 -5.13 -27.84 0.47
C PRO A 56 -5.15 -26.33 0.73
N SER A 57 -4.01 -25.82 1.20
CA SER A 57 -3.76 -24.39 1.30
C SER A 57 -4.10 -23.80 -0.07
N ALA A 58 -4.83 -22.68 -0.08
CA ALA A 58 -5.34 -22.02 -1.29
C ALA A 58 -4.40 -22.24 -2.49
N SER A 59 -4.93 -22.86 -3.56
CA SER A 59 -4.15 -23.30 -4.71
C SER A 59 -3.18 -22.21 -5.13
N GLY A 60 -1.88 -22.48 -4.99
CA GLY A 60 -0.83 -21.61 -5.50
C GLY A 60 -0.96 -21.41 -7.01
N LYS A 61 -0.18 -20.47 -7.57
CA LYS A 61 -0.18 -20.26 -9.02
C LYS A 61 0.12 -21.59 -9.73
N THR A 62 -0.67 -21.93 -10.75
CA THR A 62 -0.38 -23.11 -11.57
C THR A 62 0.89 -22.87 -12.37
N ARG A 63 1.54 -23.95 -12.83
CA ARG A 63 2.73 -23.85 -13.66
C ARG A 63 2.48 -23.02 -14.93
N GLU A 64 1.28 -23.15 -15.50
CA GLU A 64 0.83 -22.40 -16.66
C GLU A 64 0.72 -20.91 -16.35
N GLN A 65 0.17 -20.55 -15.18
CA GLN A 65 0.08 -19.14 -14.75
C GLN A 65 1.46 -18.53 -14.54
N VAL A 66 2.38 -19.26 -13.92
CA VAL A 66 3.77 -18.83 -13.73
C VAL A 66 4.49 -18.67 -15.08
N ALA A 67 4.31 -19.61 -16.01
CA ALA A 67 4.90 -19.53 -17.34
C ALA A 67 4.36 -18.33 -18.13
N ALA A 68 3.05 -18.07 -18.07
CA ALA A 68 2.42 -16.92 -18.73
C ALA A 68 2.88 -15.58 -18.13
N GLU A 69 3.08 -15.51 -16.82
CA GLU A 69 3.65 -14.33 -16.15
C GLU A 69 5.11 -14.11 -16.54
N LEU A 70 5.91 -15.18 -16.54
CA LEU A 70 7.31 -15.10 -16.97
C LEU A 70 7.43 -14.65 -18.44
N GLN A 71 6.59 -15.18 -19.34
CA GLN A 71 6.57 -14.75 -20.74
C GLN A 71 6.21 -13.26 -20.86
N ARG A 72 5.21 -12.78 -20.11
CA ARG A 72 4.85 -11.35 -20.07
C ARG A 72 5.99 -10.49 -19.55
N ALA A 73 6.65 -10.91 -18.47
CA ALA A 73 7.78 -10.19 -17.89
C ALA A 73 8.98 -10.11 -18.85
N LYS A 74 9.27 -11.20 -19.57
CA LYS A 74 10.29 -11.23 -20.64
C LYS A 74 9.94 -10.28 -21.77
N ALA A 75 8.70 -10.30 -22.26
CA ALA A 75 8.23 -9.40 -23.32
C ALA A 75 8.29 -7.92 -22.89
N ALA A 76 8.06 -7.63 -21.61
CA ALA A 76 8.18 -6.29 -21.04
C ALA A 76 9.62 -5.86 -20.71
N GLY A 77 10.62 -6.72 -20.94
CA GLY A 77 12.03 -6.42 -20.61
C GLY A 77 12.32 -6.37 -19.10
N LEU A 78 11.44 -6.93 -18.27
CA LEU A 78 11.56 -6.93 -16.80
C LEU A 78 12.40 -8.11 -16.28
N VAL A 79 12.89 -8.99 -17.15
CA VAL A 79 13.71 -10.16 -16.81
C VAL A 79 15.12 -9.93 -17.34
N THR A 80 16.11 -10.04 -16.46
CA THR A 80 17.53 -9.89 -16.77
C THR A 80 18.21 -11.25 -16.74
N TYR A 81 19.31 -11.40 -17.47
CA TYR A 81 20.10 -12.63 -17.49
C TYR A 81 21.54 -12.29 -17.12
N GLY A 82 22.01 -12.76 -15.97
CA GLY A 82 23.38 -12.54 -15.48
C GLY A 82 23.49 -11.47 -14.39
N GLU A 83 24.60 -11.51 -13.67
CA GLU A 83 24.86 -10.71 -12.45
C GLU A 83 25.03 -9.20 -12.72
N GLN A 84 25.40 -8.81 -13.95
CA GLN A 84 25.66 -7.40 -14.32
C GLN A 84 24.44 -6.65 -14.84
N ASP A 85 23.40 -7.37 -15.25
CA ASP A 85 22.21 -6.77 -15.87
C ASP A 85 21.10 -6.48 -14.85
N TYR A 86 21.37 -6.69 -13.55
CA TYR A 86 20.43 -6.39 -12.47
C TYR A 86 20.73 -5.02 -11.83
N PRO A 87 19.71 -4.15 -11.65
CA PRO A 87 18.29 -4.39 -11.89
C PRO A 87 17.88 -4.25 -13.37
N PRO A 88 16.76 -4.87 -13.79
CA PRO A 88 16.22 -4.69 -15.14
C PRO A 88 16.12 -3.22 -15.53
N PRO A 89 16.44 -2.87 -16.79
CA PRO A 89 16.25 -1.52 -17.28
C PRO A 89 14.78 -1.16 -17.06
N GLN A 90 14.54 -0.17 -16.20
CA GLN A 90 13.17 0.24 -15.93
C GLN A 90 12.57 0.77 -17.22
N PRO A 91 11.29 0.44 -17.52
CA PRO A 91 10.62 1.03 -18.66
C PRO A 91 10.76 2.55 -18.52
N ARG A 92 11.47 3.17 -19.48
CA ARG A 92 11.67 4.62 -19.50
C ARG A 92 10.32 5.27 -19.74
N GLY A 93 9.57 5.48 -18.65
CA GLY A 93 8.52 6.49 -18.65
C GLY A 93 9.12 7.79 -19.15
N ALA A 94 8.34 8.61 -19.85
CA ALA A 94 8.81 9.87 -20.40
C ALA A 94 9.51 10.68 -19.31
N SER A 95 10.85 10.67 -19.35
CA SER A 95 11.67 11.45 -18.44
C SER A 95 11.44 12.91 -18.78
N LYS A 96 11.28 13.77 -17.77
CA LYS A 96 11.08 15.20 -18.01
C LYS A 96 12.23 15.77 -18.85
N THR A 97 11.89 16.47 -19.91
CA THR A 97 12.83 17.22 -20.72
C THR A 97 13.46 18.35 -19.88
N ARG A 98 14.60 18.87 -20.34
CA ARG A 98 15.24 20.02 -19.68
C ARG A 98 14.32 21.24 -19.64
N ALA A 99 13.48 21.44 -20.66
CA ALA A 99 12.53 22.55 -20.69
C ALA A 99 11.44 22.39 -19.64
N GLU A 100 10.87 21.19 -19.52
CA GLU A 100 9.85 20.88 -18.51
C GLU A 100 10.38 21.07 -17.09
N VAL A 101 11.63 20.65 -16.82
CA VAL A 101 12.28 20.85 -15.52
C VAL A 101 12.46 22.34 -15.22
N ARG A 102 12.90 23.14 -16.19
CA ARG A 102 13.06 24.59 -16.02
C ARG A 102 11.71 25.29 -15.81
N ALA A 103 10.67 24.86 -16.52
CA ALA A 103 9.33 25.38 -16.37
C ALA A 103 8.75 25.09 -14.98
N ASP A 104 8.83 23.84 -14.51
CA ASP A 104 8.43 23.47 -13.14
C ASP A 104 9.21 24.29 -12.08
N LEU A 105 10.52 24.44 -12.27
CA LEU A 105 11.36 25.21 -11.35
C LEU A 105 10.97 26.70 -11.29
N ALA A 106 10.61 27.29 -12.43
CA ALA A 106 10.14 28.68 -12.47
C ALA A 106 8.83 28.85 -11.70
N LEU A 107 7.88 27.93 -11.86
CA LEU A 107 6.62 27.94 -11.11
C LEU A 107 6.84 27.68 -9.60
N TRP A 108 7.74 26.78 -9.24
CA TRP A 108 8.13 26.51 -7.85
C TRP A 108 8.70 27.75 -7.15
N LYS A 109 9.50 28.54 -7.87
CA LYS A 109 10.01 29.83 -7.37
C LYS A 109 8.88 30.86 -7.27
N ARG A 110 8.02 30.96 -8.29
CA ARG A 110 6.89 31.90 -8.36
C ARG A 110 5.86 31.68 -7.26
N SER A 111 5.55 30.43 -6.90
CA SER A 111 4.64 30.13 -5.79
C SER A 111 5.21 30.52 -4.43
N GLY A 112 6.53 30.73 -4.33
CA GLY A 112 7.25 30.98 -3.09
C GLY A 112 7.63 29.70 -2.35
N MET A 113 7.42 28.52 -2.94
CA MET A 113 7.87 27.24 -2.36
C MET A 113 9.38 27.24 -2.10
N ALA A 114 10.17 27.79 -3.02
CA ALA A 114 11.63 27.92 -2.84
C ALA A 114 12.03 28.68 -1.56
N ALA A 115 11.21 29.62 -1.09
CA ALA A 115 11.52 30.38 0.12
C ALA A 115 11.37 29.55 1.40
N LEU A 116 10.57 28.48 1.38
CA LEU A 116 10.35 27.60 2.52
C LEU A 116 11.56 26.70 2.83
N TYR A 117 12.49 26.54 1.88
CA TYR A 117 13.66 25.67 1.98
C TYR A 117 14.97 26.43 2.25
N ARG A 118 14.91 27.71 2.67
CA ARG A 118 16.11 28.57 2.81
C ARG A 118 16.91 28.35 4.11
N GLY A 119 16.49 27.44 4.99
CA GLY A 119 17.14 27.14 6.28
C GLY A 119 17.59 25.68 6.41
N SER A 120 18.36 25.37 7.46
CA SER A 120 18.89 24.03 7.72
C SER A 120 17.83 22.99 8.08
N GLN A 121 16.64 23.44 8.50
CA GLN A 121 15.50 22.59 8.79
C GLN A 121 14.55 22.62 7.60
N GLY A 122 14.14 21.43 7.12
CA GLY A 122 13.14 21.32 6.06
C GLY A 122 11.81 21.96 6.47
N PRO A 123 11.01 22.46 5.52
CA PRO A 123 9.75 23.09 5.87
C PRO A 123 8.77 22.08 6.45
N ASP A 124 7.97 22.52 7.42
CA ASP A 124 6.83 21.74 7.89
C ASP A 124 5.77 21.64 6.78
N VAL A 125 5.67 20.45 6.20
CA VAL A 125 4.73 20.13 5.11
C VAL A 125 3.27 20.16 5.57
N PHE A 126 3.01 20.04 6.87
CA PHE A 126 1.68 20.14 7.46
C PHE A 126 1.31 21.57 7.87
N SER A 127 2.22 22.53 7.71
CA SER A 127 1.90 23.93 7.98
C SER A 127 0.86 24.46 6.97
N ARG A 128 -0.03 25.34 7.45
CA ARG A 128 -0.98 26.05 6.57
C ARG A 128 -0.26 26.79 5.44
N LYS A 129 0.86 27.43 5.78
CA LYS A 129 1.72 28.17 4.84
C LYS A 129 2.26 27.28 3.72
N TYR A 130 2.75 26.08 4.03
CA TYR A 130 3.22 25.13 3.02
C TYR A 130 2.08 24.73 2.08
N ARG A 131 0.93 24.32 2.64
CA ARG A 131 -0.23 23.89 1.85
C ARG A 131 -0.72 24.97 0.88
N GLU A 132 -0.82 26.22 1.33
CA GLU A 132 -1.24 27.35 0.48
C GLU A 132 -0.26 27.56 -0.69
N ARG A 133 1.05 27.60 -0.40
CA ARG A 133 2.11 27.78 -1.41
C ARG A 133 2.17 26.62 -2.40
N TYR A 134 1.98 25.40 -1.89
CA TYR A 134 1.94 24.20 -2.70
C TYR A 134 0.68 24.15 -3.58
N ALA A 135 -0.48 24.56 -3.06
CA ALA A 135 -1.71 24.67 -3.83
C ALA A 135 -1.56 25.67 -5.00
N GLU A 136 -0.92 26.81 -4.78
CA GLU A 136 -0.60 27.76 -5.86
C GLU A 136 0.35 27.16 -6.90
N TYR A 137 1.40 26.44 -6.46
CA TYR A 137 2.28 25.73 -7.39
C TYR A 137 1.51 24.72 -8.25
N VAL A 138 0.62 23.92 -7.63
CA VAL A 138 -0.20 22.94 -8.34
C VAL A 138 -1.14 23.64 -9.32
N ARG A 139 -1.83 24.71 -8.90
CA ARG A 139 -2.73 25.51 -9.75
C ARG A 139 -2.02 25.99 -11.02
N MET A 140 -0.83 26.58 -10.86
CA MET A 140 -0.04 27.08 -11.98
C MET A 140 0.50 25.96 -12.87
N ARG A 141 0.94 24.84 -12.27
CA ARG A 141 1.46 23.69 -13.00
C ARG A 141 0.39 23.01 -13.85
N THR A 142 -0.86 23.00 -13.39
CA THR A 142 -2.00 22.43 -14.15
C THR A 142 -2.64 23.42 -15.12
N GLY A 143 -2.26 24.71 -15.08
CA GLY A 143 -2.86 25.77 -15.88
C GLY A 143 -2.09 26.11 -17.15
N ALA A 144 -2.59 27.12 -17.87
CA ALA A 144 -1.92 27.69 -19.05
C ALA A 144 -0.55 28.32 -18.73
N GLU A 145 -0.34 28.73 -17.47
CA GLU A 145 0.92 29.29 -16.99
C GLU A 145 2.10 28.33 -17.20
N TYR A 146 1.88 27.01 -17.03
CA TYR A 146 2.91 26.01 -17.29
C TYR A 146 3.25 25.89 -18.78
N GLN A 147 2.23 25.87 -19.65
CA GLN A 147 2.42 25.73 -21.10
C GLN A 147 3.18 26.93 -21.67
N GLN A 148 2.81 28.14 -21.26
CA GLN A 148 3.53 29.35 -21.65
C GLN A 148 4.99 29.32 -21.19
N GLN A 149 5.24 28.88 -19.95
CA GLN A 149 6.60 28.77 -19.45
C GLN A 149 7.40 27.71 -20.22
N LEU A 150 6.77 26.57 -20.57
CA LEU A 150 7.38 25.51 -21.36
C LEU A 150 7.76 26.00 -22.76
N GLU A 151 6.88 26.73 -23.44
CA GLU A 151 7.16 27.35 -24.75
C GLU A 151 8.32 28.36 -24.67
N ILE A 152 8.37 29.18 -23.62
CA ILE A 152 9.47 30.11 -23.39
C ILE A 152 10.79 29.34 -23.22
N GLU A 153 10.80 28.26 -22.43
CA GLU A 153 12.02 27.49 -22.20
C GLU A 153 12.44 26.65 -23.41
N ASN A 154 11.50 26.16 -24.21
CA ASN A 154 11.78 25.47 -25.46
C ASN A 154 12.42 26.42 -26.50
N ARG A 155 11.96 27.67 -26.58
CA ARG A 155 12.55 28.68 -27.49
C ARG A 155 13.96 29.13 -27.10
N LYS A 156 14.41 28.84 -25.87
CA LYS A 156 15.75 29.20 -25.37
C LYS A 156 16.79 28.09 -25.51
N GLN A 157 16.38 26.89 -25.93
CA GLN A 157 17.28 25.75 -26.15
C GLN A 157 17.85 25.80 -27.56
#